data_AF-A0A7J3TUD9-F1
#
_entry.id   AF-A0A7J3TUD9-F1
#
_cell.length_a   1.000
_cell.length_b   1.000
_cell.length_c   1.000
_cell.angle_alpha   90.00
_cell.angle_beta   90.00
_cell.angle_gamma   90.00
#
_symmetry.space_group_name_H-M   'P 1'
#
loop_
_entity.id
_entity.type
_entity.pdbx_description
1 polymer ?
#
loop_
_entity_poly.entity_id
_entity_poly.type
_entity_poly.pdbx_seq_one_letter_code
_entity_poly.pdbx_strand_id
1 'polypeptide(L)'
;MNSKADKYEKVLKLAKSRGFFWEAFEIYGGVSGFLDFGPLGVLLKRKISEMWIKWFVKSEGFVEVETPVINPEVVFKASGHIDSFKEPAFRCLNCNRRFRADHLVEEALGLSSVEVENMDLKALQKLASDKGLRCPECKGELSEPYYFTTMFKTFIGPYMEDVGYGRPEAAQGMFLAFKRVLDLKRGKLPFAIAQVGKVLRNEISPRQGPIRLREFTIMELELFIDPEDPKCPRISEVENERLRIVPAEARIKGSEEPLELTVREYLDRGLIGMEWLAYFMVRAKQFIEYLGIPHNYQRFVEKLPWERAHYSSQGFDQEIFLDRWGWVEVSGHNYRTDYDLKRHMEYSGVDMTVYKQLEKPISVRKILVEPVYETIRRDFGENSDAVVKLIMGTNPEILTKSLANNGVIR
;
A
#
# COMPACT_ATOMS: atom_id res chain seq x y z
N MET A 1 21.80 -40.49 -7.48
CA MET A 1 20.34 -40.64 -7.33
C MET A 1 19.68 -39.53 -8.11
N ASN A 2 19.02 -39.84 -9.23
CA ASN A 2 18.24 -38.85 -10.00
C ASN A 2 17.08 -38.36 -9.12
N SER A 3 17.20 -37.18 -8.50
CA SER A 3 16.03 -36.54 -7.91
C SER A 3 15.08 -36.24 -9.08
N LYS A 4 13.88 -36.79 -9.00
CA LYS A 4 12.84 -36.55 -9.99
C LYS A 4 12.54 -35.05 -9.91
N ALA A 5 12.88 -34.27 -10.95
CA ALA A 5 12.63 -32.83 -10.97
C ALA A 5 11.20 -32.54 -10.50
N ASP A 6 11.06 -31.63 -9.55
CA ASP A 6 9.75 -31.31 -8.96
C ASP A 6 8.83 -30.66 -10.01
N LYS A 7 7.53 -30.59 -9.71
CA LYS A 7 6.53 -30.04 -10.64
C LYS A 7 6.88 -28.60 -11.04
N TYR A 8 7.41 -27.81 -10.10
CA TYR A 8 7.84 -26.44 -10.35
C TYR A 8 8.98 -26.37 -11.36
N GLU A 9 10.06 -27.15 -11.19
CA GLU A 9 11.22 -27.16 -12.09
C GLU A 9 10.80 -27.54 -13.51
N LYS A 10 9.88 -28.50 -13.65
CA LYS A 10 9.32 -28.89 -14.96
C LYS A 10 8.53 -27.74 -15.60
N VAL A 11 7.65 -27.09 -14.84
CA VAL A 11 6.87 -25.95 -15.33
C VAL A 11 7.77 -24.77 -15.67
N LEU A 12 8.76 -24.46 -14.85
CA LEU A 12 9.71 -23.38 -15.09
C LEU A 12 10.53 -23.63 -16.35
N LYS A 13 11.06 -24.86 -16.53
CA LYS A 13 11.79 -25.23 -17.75
C LYS A 13 10.91 -25.13 -19.00
N LEU A 14 9.64 -25.54 -18.90
CA LEU A 14 8.68 -25.40 -19.99
C LEU A 14 8.39 -23.92 -20.29
N ALA A 15 8.15 -23.11 -19.26
CA ALA A 15 7.91 -21.68 -19.40
C ALA A 15 9.07 -20.96 -20.09
N LYS A 16 10.32 -21.25 -19.68
CA LYS A 16 11.54 -20.71 -20.32
C LYS A 16 11.68 -21.16 -21.78
N SER A 17 11.56 -22.46 -22.03
CA SER A 17 11.72 -23.02 -23.39
C SER A 17 10.62 -22.61 -24.38
N ARG A 18 9.42 -22.28 -23.89
CA ARG A 18 8.30 -21.80 -24.70
C ARG A 18 8.22 -20.29 -24.81
N GLY A 19 9.13 -19.54 -24.18
CA GLY A 19 9.19 -18.09 -24.27
C GLY A 19 8.08 -17.38 -23.48
N PHE A 20 7.78 -17.86 -22.28
CA PHE A 20 6.96 -17.10 -21.32
C PHE A 20 7.81 -16.05 -20.60
N PHE A 21 8.90 -16.44 -19.95
CA PHE A 21 9.82 -15.49 -19.33
C PHE A 21 11.23 -16.05 -19.21
N TRP A 22 12.19 -15.14 -19.11
CA TRP A 22 13.62 -15.40 -18.92
C TRP A 22 14.19 -14.50 -17.83
N GLU A 23 15.36 -14.83 -17.32
CA GLU A 23 16.08 -13.91 -16.46
C GLU A 23 16.55 -12.71 -17.29
N ALA A 24 16.34 -11.50 -16.79
CA ALA A 24 16.75 -10.32 -17.55
C ALA A 24 18.28 -10.22 -17.58
N PHE A 25 18.81 -9.77 -18.72
CA PHE A 25 20.24 -9.56 -18.93
C PHE A 25 21.10 -10.84 -18.89
N GLU A 26 20.53 -12.01 -19.24
CA GLU A 26 21.20 -13.32 -19.19
C GLU A 26 22.60 -13.34 -19.83
N ILE A 27 22.78 -12.71 -21.00
CA ILE A 27 24.07 -12.69 -21.71
C ILE A 27 25.15 -11.85 -21.00
N TYR A 28 24.77 -11.04 -20.02
CA TYR A 28 25.65 -10.23 -19.17
C TYR A 28 25.80 -10.82 -17.75
N GLY A 29 25.32 -12.05 -17.53
CA GLY A 29 25.37 -12.72 -16.23
C GLY A 29 24.10 -12.61 -15.39
N GLY A 30 23.05 -11.97 -15.91
CA GLY A 30 21.75 -11.84 -15.25
C GLY A 30 21.70 -10.79 -14.14
N VAL A 31 20.52 -10.27 -13.86
CA VAL A 31 20.27 -9.44 -12.67
C VAL A 31 19.03 -9.95 -11.94
N SER A 32 19.24 -10.46 -10.71
CA SER A 32 18.16 -11.01 -9.91
C SER A 32 17.06 -9.99 -9.62
N GLY A 33 15.80 -10.44 -9.68
CA GLY A 33 14.61 -9.62 -9.49
C GLY A 33 14.10 -8.93 -10.77
N PHE A 34 14.74 -9.14 -11.92
CA PHE A 34 14.25 -8.64 -13.21
C PHE A 34 13.98 -9.81 -14.15
N LEU A 35 12.87 -9.72 -14.89
CA LEU A 35 12.46 -10.75 -15.86
C LEU A 35 12.12 -10.13 -17.21
N ASP A 36 12.58 -10.78 -18.26
CA ASP A 36 12.14 -10.52 -19.63
C ASP A 36 10.94 -11.41 -19.94
N PHE A 37 9.84 -10.84 -20.43
CA PHE A 37 8.71 -11.61 -20.93
C PHE A 37 8.93 -11.92 -22.41
N GLY A 38 8.94 -13.21 -22.76
CA GLY A 38 9.04 -13.66 -24.14
C GLY A 38 7.73 -13.52 -24.92
N PRO A 39 7.67 -13.96 -26.19
CA PRO A 39 6.49 -13.78 -27.05
C PRO A 39 5.19 -14.30 -26.43
N LEU A 40 5.20 -15.48 -25.81
CA LEU A 40 4.01 -16.03 -25.15
C LEU A 40 3.72 -15.33 -23.82
N GLY A 41 4.75 -14.91 -23.09
CA GLY A 41 4.58 -14.20 -21.82
C GLY A 41 3.98 -12.83 -21.98
N VAL A 42 4.41 -12.07 -22.99
CA VAL A 42 3.84 -10.77 -23.33
C VAL A 42 2.36 -10.91 -23.66
N LEU A 43 2.00 -11.92 -24.47
CA LEU A 43 0.61 -12.20 -24.82
C LEU A 43 -0.23 -12.60 -23.60
N LEU A 44 0.29 -13.51 -22.76
CA LEU A 44 -0.41 -13.94 -21.55
C LEU A 44 -0.64 -12.76 -20.60
N LYS A 45 0.41 -12.01 -20.30
CA LYS A 45 0.36 -10.84 -19.42
C LYS A 45 -0.65 -9.81 -19.92
N ARG A 46 -0.61 -9.47 -21.20
CA ARG A 46 -1.56 -8.53 -21.80
C ARG A 46 -3.00 -9.00 -21.67
N LYS A 47 -3.27 -10.28 -21.96
CA LYS A 47 -4.63 -10.86 -21.83
C LYS A 47 -5.13 -10.81 -20.38
N ILE A 48 -4.27 -11.12 -19.41
CA ILE A 48 -4.62 -11.03 -17.99
C ILE A 48 -4.94 -9.57 -17.61
N SER A 49 -4.09 -8.61 -18.01
CA SER A 49 -4.33 -7.19 -17.73
C SER A 49 -5.62 -6.66 -18.36
N GLU A 50 -5.87 -6.96 -19.64
CA GLU A 50 -7.11 -6.56 -20.32
C GLU A 50 -8.35 -7.18 -19.68
N MET A 51 -8.24 -8.42 -19.21
CA MET A 51 -9.32 -9.11 -18.54
C MET A 51 -9.59 -8.52 -17.16
N TRP A 52 -8.54 -8.18 -16.41
CA TRP A 52 -8.66 -7.48 -15.14
C TRP A 52 -9.35 -6.11 -15.33
N ILE A 53 -8.96 -5.34 -16.33
CA ILE A 53 -9.61 -4.05 -16.65
C ILE A 53 -11.09 -4.27 -16.99
N LYS A 54 -11.42 -5.28 -17.79
CA LYS A 54 -12.82 -5.60 -18.09
C LYS A 54 -13.61 -5.97 -16.82
N TRP A 55 -12.99 -6.74 -15.93
CA TRP A 55 -13.60 -7.32 -14.74
C TRP A 55 -13.78 -6.33 -13.59
N PHE A 56 -12.81 -5.45 -13.33
CA PHE A 56 -12.86 -4.55 -12.16
C PHE A 56 -13.20 -3.12 -12.53
N VAL A 57 -12.92 -2.70 -13.77
CA VAL A 57 -13.04 -1.30 -14.18
C VAL A 57 -14.26 -1.11 -15.07
N LYS A 58 -14.31 -1.81 -16.21
CA LYS A 58 -15.37 -1.58 -17.21
C LYS A 58 -16.73 -2.09 -16.76
N SER A 59 -16.82 -3.24 -16.09
CA SER A 59 -18.11 -3.77 -15.59
C SER A 59 -18.75 -2.88 -14.53
N GLU A 60 -17.96 -2.04 -13.87
CA GLU A 60 -18.40 -1.17 -12.78
C GLU A 60 -18.57 0.30 -13.22
N GLY A 61 -18.25 0.64 -14.47
CA GLY A 61 -18.30 2.01 -14.97
C GLY A 61 -17.21 2.94 -14.39
N PHE A 62 -16.14 2.36 -13.86
CA PHE A 62 -14.98 3.10 -13.35
C PHE A 62 -14.07 3.56 -14.49
N VAL A 63 -13.04 4.32 -14.12
CA VAL A 63 -12.10 4.90 -15.09
C VAL A 63 -10.71 4.37 -14.87
N GLU A 64 -9.94 4.34 -15.94
CA GLU A 64 -8.54 4.00 -15.94
C GLU A 64 -7.72 5.27 -16.18
N VAL A 65 -6.58 5.38 -15.50
CA VAL A 65 -5.57 6.41 -15.74
C VAL A 65 -4.20 5.77 -15.86
N GLU A 66 -3.29 6.48 -16.52
CA GLU A 66 -1.87 6.14 -16.55
C GLU A 66 -1.07 7.33 -16.03
N THR A 67 -0.19 7.08 -15.06
CA THR A 67 0.69 8.10 -14.48
C THR A 67 2.16 7.69 -14.61
N PRO A 68 3.10 8.65 -14.55
CA PRO A 68 4.53 8.35 -14.63
C PRO A 68 5.02 7.39 -13.55
N VAL A 69 6.02 6.58 -13.90
CA VAL A 69 6.72 5.68 -12.95
C VAL A 69 7.66 6.47 -12.03
N ILE A 70 8.37 7.46 -12.57
CA ILE A 70 9.24 8.34 -11.78
C ILE A 70 8.42 9.49 -11.20
N ASN A 71 8.48 9.63 -9.88
CA ASN A 71 7.75 10.67 -9.15
C ASN A 71 8.76 11.50 -8.33
N PRO A 72 8.51 12.81 -8.14
CA PRO A 72 9.37 13.66 -7.33
C PRO A 72 9.30 13.27 -5.85
N GLU A 73 10.40 13.48 -5.12
CA GLU A 73 10.54 13.12 -3.70
C GLU A 73 9.36 13.57 -2.82
N VAL A 74 8.84 14.78 -3.06
CA VAL A 74 7.74 15.36 -2.26
C VAL A 74 6.49 14.47 -2.22
N VAL A 75 6.20 13.70 -3.28
CA VAL A 75 5.03 12.81 -3.35
C VAL A 75 5.19 11.65 -2.35
N PHE A 76 6.40 11.10 -2.24
CA PHE A 76 6.70 9.99 -1.32
C PHE A 76 6.96 10.46 0.10
N LYS A 77 7.33 11.73 0.28
CA LYS A 77 7.34 12.39 1.58
C LYS A 77 5.92 12.60 2.11
N ALA A 78 5.02 13.12 1.27
CA ALA A 78 3.62 13.35 1.62
C ALA A 78 2.94 12.04 2.06
N SER A 79 3.08 10.99 1.24
CA SER A 79 2.50 9.66 1.51
C SER A 79 3.23 8.83 2.58
N GLY A 80 4.31 9.34 3.19
CA GLY A 80 5.04 8.64 4.25
C GLY A 80 5.94 7.48 3.79
N HIS A 81 6.06 7.25 2.48
CA HIS A 81 6.88 6.18 1.92
C HIS A 81 8.37 6.34 2.26
N ILE A 82 8.92 7.56 2.23
CA ILE A 82 10.34 7.80 2.55
C ILE A 82 10.68 7.34 3.97
N ASP A 83 9.74 7.48 4.90
CA ASP A 83 9.95 7.11 6.29
C ASP A 83 9.73 5.62 6.53
N SER A 84 8.73 5.03 5.86
CA SER A 84 8.23 3.68 6.11
C SER A 84 8.73 2.58 5.16
N PHE A 85 9.13 2.88 3.92
CA PHE A 85 9.67 1.89 2.95
C PHE A 85 11.13 1.56 3.25
N LYS A 86 11.34 0.96 4.41
CA LYS A 86 12.64 0.49 4.88
C LYS A 86 12.50 -0.89 5.49
N GLU A 87 13.44 -1.76 5.16
CA GLU A 87 13.52 -3.10 5.72
C GLU A 87 14.79 -3.24 6.57
N PRO A 88 14.74 -4.01 7.67
CA PRO A 88 15.94 -4.31 8.44
C PRO A 88 16.86 -5.22 7.61
N ALA A 89 18.15 -4.88 7.54
CA ALA A 89 19.09 -5.57 6.68
C ALA A 89 20.45 -5.79 7.37
N PHE A 90 21.03 -6.97 7.16
CA PHE A 90 22.44 -7.24 7.41
C PHE A 90 23.25 -7.05 6.13
N ARG A 91 24.48 -6.54 6.23
CA ARG A 91 25.47 -6.58 5.16
C ARG A 91 26.60 -7.54 5.54
N CYS A 92 26.94 -8.50 4.68
CA CYS A 92 28.14 -9.30 4.89
C CYS A 92 29.39 -8.44 4.70
N LEU A 93 30.28 -8.43 5.69
CA LEU A 93 31.52 -7.63 5.67
C LEU A 93 32.57 -8.18 4.69
N ASN A 94 32.44 -9.45 4.25
CA ASN A 94 33.36 -10.07 3.31
C ASN A 94 32.89 -9.91 1.85
N CYS A 95 31.64 -10.30 1.53
CA CYS A 95 31.14 -10.29 0.15
C CYS A 95 30.21 -9.11 -0.19
N ASN A 96 29.96 -8.20 0.76
CA ASN A 96 29.08 -7.02 0.63
C ASN A 96 27.61 -7.30 0.27
N ARG A 97 27.20 -8.58 0.20
CA ARG A 97 25.80 -8.95 -0.02
C ARG A 97 24.93 -8.50 1.15
N ARG A 98 23.71 -8.11 0.84
CA ARG A 98 22.69 -7.70 1.81
C ARG A 98 21.66 -8.81 1.96
N PHE A 99 21.20 -9.01 3.19
CA PHE A 99 20.19 -9.99 3.54
C PHE A 99 19.14 -9.29 4.41
N ARG A 100 17.86 -9.57 4.16
CA ARG A 100 16.80 -9.07 5.04
C ARG A 100 16.97 -9.73 6.42
N ALA A 101 17.07 -8.91 7.46
CA ALA A 101 17.57 -9.34 8.76
C ALA A 101 16.58 -10.25 9.47
N ASP A 102 15.30 -9.90 9.44
CA ASP A 102 14.17 -10.70 9.93
C ASP A 102 14.12 -12.09 9.26
N HIS A 103 14.08 -12.16 7.92
CA HIS A 103 14.02 -13.44 7.22
C HIS A 103 15.26 -14.30 7.47
N LEU A 104 16.44 -13.70 7.55
CA LEU A 104 17.66 -14.46 7.83
C LEU A 104 17.62 -15.07 9.24
N VAL A 105 17.08 -14.36 10.22
CA VAL A 105 16.89 -14.83 11.59
C VAL A 105 15.80 -15.91 11.65
N GLU A 106 14.68 -15.70 10.98
CA GLU A 106 13.57 -16.64 10.86
C GLU A 106 14.04 -17.98 10.25
N GLU A 107 14.65 -17.94 9.07
CA GLU A 107 15.15 -19.14 8.35
C GLU A 107 16.21 -19.88 9.17
N ALA A 108 17.13 -19.16 9.81
CA ALA A 108 18.24 -19.78 10.54
C ALA A 108 17.83 -20.39 11.89
N LEU A 109 16.76 -19.87 12.51
CA LEU A 109 16.35 -20.25 13.87
C LEU A 109 15.02 -21.00 13.94
N GLY A 110 14.28 -21.10 12.83
CA GLY A 110 12.97 -21.75 12.78
C GLY A 110 11.92 -21.06 13.64
N LEU A 111 12.04 -19.73 13.79
CA LEU A 111 11.06 -18.90 14.49
C LEU A 111 9.86 -18.62 13.58
N SER A 112 8.71 -18.27 14.16
CA SER A 112 7.56 -17.83 13.36
C SER A 112 7.75 -16.39 12.87
N SER A 113 7.21 -16.06 11.70
CA SER A 113 7.24 -14.71 11.13
C SER A 113 6.70 -13.65 12.09
N VAL A 114 5.63 -13.98 12.83
CA VAL A 114 5.00 -13.09 13.83
C VAL A 114 5.97 -12.71 14.96
N GLU A 115 6.83 -13.64 15.39
CA GLU A 115 7.80 -13.37 16.46
C GLU A 115 8.93 -12.45 16.00
N VAL A 116 9.35 -12.57 14.74
CA VAL A 116 10.54 -11.88 14.22
C VAL A 116 10.20 -10.51 13.62
N GLU A 117 9.05 -10.37 12.95
CA GLU A 117 8.65 -9.11 12.29
C GLU A 117 8.43 -7.95 13.28
N ASN A 118 8.10 -8.26 14.54
CA ASN A 118 7.91 -7.24 15.59
C ASN A 118 9.22 -6.87 16.32
N MET A 119 10.37 -7.46 15.93
CA MET A 119 11.65 -7.19 16.59
C MET A 119 12.29 -5.90 16.07
N ASP A 120 12.84 -5.09 16.98
CA ASP A 120 13.68 -3.96 16.62
C ASP A 120 15.09 -4.40 16.18
N LEU A 121 15.87 -3.47 15.61
CA LEU A 121 17.24 -3.75 15.17
C LEU A 121 18.15 -4.28 16.31
N LYS A 122 17.90 -3.88 17.55
CA LYS A 122 18.70 -4.32 18.71
C LYS A 122 18.39 -5.77 19.07
N ALA A 123 17.11 -6.16 19.07
CA ALA A 123 16.67 -7.52 19.28
C ALA A 123 17.20 -8.44 18.17
N LEU A 124 17.10 -8.02 16.90
CA LEU A 124 17.65 -8.75 15.76
C LEU A 124 19.17 -8.92 15.87
N GLN A 125 19.91 -7.88 16.24
CA GLN A 125 21.36 -7.95 16.45
C GLN A 125 21.70 -8.94 17.57
N LYS A 126 21.04 -8.82 18.72
CA LYS A 126 21.31 -9.68 19.87
C LYS A 126 21.09 -11.14 19.51
N LEU A 127 19.96 -11.44 18.87
CA LEU A 127 19.59 -12.79 18.48
C LEU A 127 20.57 -13.37 17.43
N ALA A 128 20.99 -12.56 16.46
CA ALA A 128 22.00 -12.96 15.48
C ALA A 128 23.37 -13.23 16.13
N SER A 129 23.79 -12.40 17.08
CA SER A 129 25.04 -12.59 17.83
C SER A 129 25.02 -13.83 18.71
N ASP A 130 23.96 -14.01 19.52
CA ASP A 130 23.82 -15.12 20.48
C ASP A 130 23.84 -16.48 19.77
N LYS A 131 23.38 -16.52 18.51
CA LYS A 131 23.32 -17.73 17.67
C LYS A 131 24.47 -17.84 16.68
N GLY A 132 25.39 -16.87 16.67
CA GLY A 132 26.55 -16.88 15.78
C GLY A 132 26.19 -16.87 14.30
N LEU A 133 25.14 -16.13 13.91
CA LEU A 133 24.72 -16.03 12.52
C LEU A 133 25.88 -15.55 11.64
N ARG A 134 25.97 -16.16 10.45
CA ARG A 134 27.00 -15.86 9.44
C ARG A 134 26.35 -15.72 8.08
N CYS A 135 27.05 -15.07 7.17
CA CYS A 135 26.60 -14.95 5.79
C CYS A 135 26.28 -16.34 5.20
N PRO A 136 25.08 -16.56 4.65
CA PRO A 136 24.70 -17.87 4.12
C PRO A 136 25.58 -18.28 2.92
N GLU A 137 26.04 -17.30 2.15
CA GLU A 137 26.80 -17.47 0.90
C GLU A 137 28.30 -17.76 1.14
N CYS A 138 28.97 -16.95 1.95
CA CYS A 138 30.43 -17.02 2.11
C CYS A 138 30.89 -17.29 3.55
N LYS A 139 29.94 -17.52 4.48
CA LYS A 139 30.18 -17.74 5.93
C LYS A 139 30.93 -16.61 6.65
N GLY A 140 31.06 -15.44 6.00
CA GLY A 140 31.67 -14.26 6.58
C GLY A 140 30.80 -13.59 7.66
N GLU A 141 31.40 -12.66 8.39
CA GLU A 141 30.73 -11.87 9.41
C GLU A 141 29.67 -10.93 8.82
N LEU A 142 28.59 -10.70 9.58
CA LEU A 142 27.51 -9.78 9.25
C LEU A 142 27.71 -8.46 10.01
N SER A 143 27.38 -7.34 9.38
CA SER A 143 27.36 -6.02 10.01
C SER A 143 26.31 -5.93 11.11
N GLU A 144 26.32 -4.82 11.85
CA GLU A 144 25.12 -4.42 12.59
C GLU A 144 23.93 -4.23 11.64
N PRO A 145 22.69 -4.57 12.07
CA PRO A 145 21.51 -4.43 11.24
C PRO A 145 21.15 -2.95 11.11
N TYR A 146 20.71 -2.56 9.93
CA TYR A 146 20.33 -1.19 9.61
C TYR A 146 19.08 -1.18 8.73
N TYR A 147 18.40 -0.04 8.67
CA TYR A 147 17.27 0.14 7.77
C TYR A 147 17.75 0.45 6.35
N PHE A 148 17.38 -0.42 5.41
CA PHE A 148 17.65 -0.26 3.99
C PHE A 148 16.38 0.21 3.26
N THR A 149 16.47 1.30 2.49
CA THR A 149 15.33 1.78 1.70
C THR A 149 15.06 0.87 0.50
N THR A 150 13.82 0.44 0.37
CA THR A 150 13.37 -0.42 -0.73
C THR A 150 12.82 0.39 -1.91
N MET A 151 12.99 1.71 -1.93
CA MET A 151 12.63 2.54 -3.08
C MET A 151 13.83 2.72 -4.02
N PHE A 152 13.58 2.64 -5.33
CA PHE A 152 14.59 2.99 -6.33
C PHE A 152 14.73 4.51 -6.42
N LYS A 153 15.86 5.05 -5.96
CA LYS A 153 16.19 6.47 -6.05
C LYS A 153 16.82 6.82 -7.40
N THR A 154 16.45 7.95 -7.97
CA THR A 154 17.01 8.54 -9.19
C THR A 154 17.04 10.06 -9.08
N PHE A 155 17.47 10.75 -10.14
CA PHE A 155 17.43 12.19 -10.25
C PHE A 155 16.63 12.63 -11.48
N ILE A 156 15.86 13.70 -11.35
CA ILE A 156 15.07 14.32 -12.40
C ILE A 156 15.89 15.46 -12.99
N GLY A 157 16.00 15.50 -14.31
CA GLY A 157 16.80 16.50 -15.01
C GLY A 157 18.31 16.19 -15.07
N PRO A 158 19.07 16.98 -15.83
CA PRO A 158 20.46 16.67 -16.16
C PRO A 158 21.47 16.98 -15.05
N TYR A 159 21.09 17.77 -14.04
CA TYR A 159 22.02 18.31 -13.03
C TYR A 159 22.08 17.51 -11.72
N MET A 160 21.36 16.39 -11.61
CA MET A 160 21.30 15.56 -10.39
C MET A 160 20.87 16.31 -9.10
N GLU A 161 20.12 17.40 -9.24
CA GLU A 161 19.65 18.21 -8.11
C GLU A 161 18.29 17.74 -7.60
N ASP A 162 17.35 17.46 -8.52
CA ASP A 162 16.00 17.07 -8.16
C ASP A 162 15.92 15.57 -7.90
N VAL A 163 15.68 15.18 -6.65
CA VAL A 163 15.53 13.77 -6.28
C VAL A 163 14.17 13.23 -6.75
N GLY A 164 14.20 12.08 -7.42
CA GLY A 164 13.02 11.31 -7.78
C GLY A 164 13.13 9.87 -7.31
N TYR A 165 11.99 9.18 -7.29
CA TYR A 165 11.96 7.74 -7.03
C TYR A 165 11.08 7.03 -8.05
N GLY A 166 11.45 5.79 -8.36
CA GLY A 166 10.54 4.84 -8.99
C GLY A 166 9.41 4.49 -8.03
N ARG A 167 8.16 4.62 -8.49
CA ARG A 167 6.99 4.35 -7.65
C ARG A 167 6.95 2.89 -7.19
N PRO A 168 6.77 2.61 -5.88
CA PRO A 168 6.67 1.26 -5.34
C PRO A 168 5.24 0.67 -5.42
N GLU A 169 4.26 1.51 -5.75
CA GLU A 169 2.84 1.22 -5.95
C GLU A 169 2.30 2.14 -7.07
N ALA A 170 1.08 1.88 -7.57
CA ALA A 170 0.42 2.73 -8.57
C ALA A 170 -0.57 3.73 -7.94
N ALA A 171 -0.99 3.51 -6.68
CA ALA A 171 -1.96 4.30 -5.93
C ALA A 171 -1.68 5.81 -5.91
N GLN A 172 -0.44 6.22 -5.63
CA GLN A 172 -0.06 7.63 -5.53
C GLN A 172 -0.46 8.46 -6.76
N GLY A 173 -0.29 7.91 -7.95
CA GLY A 173 -0.71 8.58 -9.18
C GLY A 173 -2.22 8.82 -9.25
N MET A 174 -3.02 7.86 -8.74
CA MET A 174 -4.48 7.95 -8.73
C MET A 174 -4.97 8.99 -7.71
N PHE A 175 -4.33 9.09 -6.55
CA PHE A 175 -4.62 10.15 -5.56
C PHE A 175 -4.31 11.55 -6.12
N LEU A 176 -3.17 11.72 -6.80
CA LEU A 176 -2.83 13.00 -7.44
C LEU A 176 -3.78 13.36 -8.60
N ALA A 177 -4.36 12.36 -9.27
CA ALA A 177 -5.36 12.55 -10.32
C ALA A 177 -6.79 12.75 -9.79
N PHE A 178 -7.02 12.57 -8.49
CA PHE A 178 -8.36 12.53 -7.86
C PHE A 178 -9.23 13.70 -8.29
N LYS A 179 -8.75 14.94 -8.13
CA LYS A 179 -9.55 16.14 -8.42
C LYS A 179 -10.02 16.20 -9.87
N ARG A 180 -9.13 15.89 -10.82
CA ARG A 180 -9.44 15.87 -12.25
C ARG A 180 -10.48 14.80 -12.57
N VAL A 181 -10.35 13.61 -11.98
CA VAL A 181 -11.33 12.54 -12.19
C VAL A 181 -12.66 12.85 -11.53
N LEU A 182 -12.67 13.42 -10.32
CA LEU A 182 -13.88 13.86 -9.63
C LEU A 182 -14.66 14.86 -10.48
N ASP A 183 -13.98 15.83 -11.10
CA ASP A 183 -14.60 16.80 -12.01
C ASP A 183 -15.24 16.10 -13.22
N LEU A 184 -14.56 15.11 -13.83
CA LEU A 184 -15.12 14.29 -14.91
C LEU A 184 -16.33 13.46 -14.45
N LYS A 185 -16.33 13.02 -13.20
CA LYS A 185 -17.46 12.34 -12.54
C LYS A 185 -18.50 13.32 -12.00
N ARG A 186 -18.38 14.61 -12.29
CA ARG A 186 -19.33 15.68 -11.92
C ARG A 186 -19.55 15.77 -10.41
N GLY A 187 -18.49 15.55 -9.62
CA GLY A 187 -18.54 15.64 -8.17
C GLY A 187 -19.30 14.50 -7.47
N LYS A 188 -19.62 13.41 -8.18
CA LYS A 188 -20.41 12.29 -7.63
C LYS A 188 -19.53 11.19 -7.04
N LEU A 189 -19.92 10.72 -5.87
CA LEU A 189 -19.42 9.50 -5.22
C LEU A 189 -20.51 8.41 -5.25
N PRO A 190 -20.14 7.12 -5.17
CA PRO A 190 -18.77 6.61 -5.25
C PRO A 190 -18.24 6.60 -6.69
N PHE A 191 -16.92 6.64 -6.85
CA PHE A 191 -16.25 6.31 -8.11
C PHE A 191 -14.90 5.68 -7.82
N ALA A 192 -14.35 4.93 -8.76
CA ALA A 192 -12.99 4.42 -8.65
C ALA A 192 -12.10 4.89 -9.80
N ILE A 193 -10.81 4.97 -9.49
CA ILE A 193 -9.72 5.14 -10.45
C ILE A 193 -8.93 3.84 -10.44
N ALA A 194 -8.63 3.29 -11.60
CA ALA A 194 -7.79 2.12 -11.74
C ALA A 194 -6.54 2.44 -12.55
N GLN A 195 -5.47 1.69 -12.31
CA GLN A 195 -4.23 1.81 -13.05
C GLN A 195 -3.56 0.45 -13.20
N VAL A 196 -3.17 0.11 -14.43
CA VAL A 196 -2.29 -1.01 -14.74
C VAL A 196 -0.94 -0.46 -15.15
N GLY A 197 0.12 -0.78 -14.40
CA GLY A 197 1.40 -0.16 -14.66
C GLY A 197 2.59 -0.81 -13.96
N LYS A 198 3.79 -0.39 -14.37
CA LYS A 198 5.04 -0.82 -13.74
C LYS A 198 5.24 -0.15 -12.39
N VAL A 199 5.79 -0.91 -11.44
CA VAL A 199 6.25 -0.46 -10.14
C VAL A 199 7.65 -1.01 -9.88
N LEU A 200 8.38 -0.31 -9.01
CA LEU A 200 9.78 -0.55 -8.70
C LEU A 200 9.96 -0.70 -7.20
N ARG A 201 10.43 -1.87 -6.74
CA ARG A 201 10.77 -2.17 -5.35
C ARG A 201 12.18 -2.73 -5.27
N ASN A 202 13.11 -2.03 -4.63
CA ASN A 202 14.50 -2.44 -4.53
C ASN A 202 14.69 -3.56 -3.49
N GLU A 203 14.08 -4.71 -3.77
CA GLU A 203 14.08 -5.89 -2.92
C GLU A 203 15.53 -6.34 -2.59
N ILE A 204 15.78 -6.59 -1.30
CA ILE A 204 17.11 -6.93 -0.79
C ILE A 204 17.57 -8.28 -1.34
N SER A 205 16.67 -9.25 -1.40
CA SER A 205 16.98 -10.62 -1.83
C SER A 205 15.84 -11.19 -2.68
N PRO A 206 15.72 -10.78 -3.96
CA PRO A 206 14.71 -11.34 -4.85
C PRO A 206 14.98 -12.84 -5.06
N ARG A 207 13.99 -13.68 -4.70
CA ARG A 207 14.03 -15.15 -4.75
C ARG A 207 12.72 -15.67 -5.36
N GLN A 208 12.64 -16.97 -5.63
CA GLN A 208 11.40 -17.67 -6.01
C GLN A 208 10.81 -17.28 -7.39
N GLY A 209 11.66 -16.87 -8.34
CA GLY A 209 11.26 -16.61 -9.72
C GLY A 209 10.33 -15.38 -9.84
N PRO A 210 9.13 -15.49 -10.44
CA PRO A 210 8.24 -14.34 -10.65
C PRO A 210 7.51 -13.84 -9.40
N ILE A 211 7.69 -14.48 -8.23
CA ILE A 211 6.99 -14.13 -6.98
C ILE A 211 7.59 -12.85 -6.36
N ARG A 212 8.93 -12.73 -6.30
CA ARG A 212 9.61 -11.54 -5.73
C ARG A 212 10.49 -10.87 -6.78
N LEU A 213 10.01 -9.75 -7.29
CA LEU A 213 10.64 -8.98 -8.35
C LEU A 213 10.96 -7.55 -7.89
N ARG A 214 11.96 -6.95 -8.54
CA ARG A 214 12.33 -5.55 -8.37
C ARG A 214 11.56 -4.62 -9.30
N GLU A 215 11.18 -5.13 -10.45
CA GLU A 215 10.30 -4.47 -11.40
C GLU A 215 9.18 -5.43 -11.80
N PHE A 216 7.94 -5.03 -11.57
CA PHE A 216 6.78 -5.83 -11.94
C PHE A 216 5.60 -4.93 -12.33
N THR A 217 4.57 -5.55 -12.92
CA THR A 217 3.33 -4.85 -13.25
C THR A 217 2.31 -5.14 -12.18
N ILE A 218 1.71 -4.08 -11.65
CA ILE A 218 0.59 -4.16 -10.73
C ILE A 218 -0.69 -3.67 -11.42
N MET A 219 -1.83 -4.07 -10.87
CA MET A 219 -3.15 -3.63 -11.28
C MET A 219 -3.87 -3.19 -10.01
N GLU A 220 -4.04 -1.89 -9.82
CA GLU A 220 -4.62 -1.31 -8.60
C GLU A 220 -5.88 -0.53 -8.94
N LEU A 221 -6.79 -0.47 -7.98
CA LEU A 221 -8.06 0.25 -8.05
C LEU A 221 -8.28 0.96 -6.72
N GLU A 222 -8.43 2.29 -6.78
CA GLU A 222 -8.74 3.14 -5.64
C GLU A 222 -10.19 3.56 -5.73
N LEU A 223 -11.02 3.05 -4.82
CA LEU A 223 -12.42 3.40 -4.70
C LEU A 223 -12.59 4.55 -3.70
N PHE A 224 -13.19 5.65 -4.16
CA PHE A 224 -13.55 6.79 -3.34
C PHE A 224 -15.04 6.71 -3.00
N ILE A 225 -15.35 6.73 -1.71
CA ILE A 225 -16.72 6.63 -1.18
C ILE A 225 -17.02 7.80 -0.25
N ASP A 226 -18.30 8.05 -0.01
CA ASP A 226 -18.74 8.95 1.05
C ASP A 226 -18.71 8.19 2.40
N PRO A 227 -17.91 8.62 3.39
CA PRO A 227 -17.87 7.93 4.68
C PRO A 227 -19.20 8.03 5.45
N GLU A 228 -20.07 9.00 5.14
CA GLU A 228 -21.41 9.13 5.73
C GLU A 228 -22.46 8.23 5.04
N ASP A 229 -22.16 7.71 3.84
CA ASP A 229 -22.97 6.70 3.14
C ASP A 229 -22.07 5.57 2.58
N PRO A 230 -21.51 4.73 3.46
CA PRO A 230 -20.49 3.74 3.08
C PRO A 230 -21.08 2.47 2.45
N LYS A 231 -22.39 2.44 2.17
CA LYS A 231 -23.08 1.24 1.70
C LYS A 231 -22.67 0.88 0.27
N CYS A 232 -22.53 -0.40 0.01
CA CYS A 232 -22.34 -0.93 -1.33
C CYS A 232 -23.71 -1.28 -1.92
N PRO A 233 -24.20 -0.56 -2.95
CA PRO A 233 -25.50 -0.84 -3.54
C PRO A 233 -25.58 -2.21 -4.23
N ARG A 234 -24.43 -2.87 -4.44
CA ARG A 234 -24.30 -4.17 -5.10
C ARG A 234 -23.97 -5.31 -4.15
N ILE A 235 -24.02 -5.08 -2.84
CA ILE A 235 -23.67 -6.12 -1.85
C ILE A 235 -24.56 -7.35 -1.96
N SER A 236 -25.83 -7.18 -2.33
CA SER A 236 -26.79 -8.27 -2.53
C SER A 236 -26.40 -9.24 -3.64
N GLU A 237 -25.55 -8.82 -4.60
CA GLU A 237 -25.04 -9.69 -5.66
C GLU A 237 -24.05 -10.73 -5.14
N VAL A 238 -23.46 -10.49 -3.96
CA VAL A 238 -22.35 -11.28 -3.42
C VAL A 238 -22.57 -11.73 -1.97
N GLU A 239 -23.65 -11.32 -1.32
CA GLU A 239 -23.89 -11.57 0.11
C GLU A 239 -23.92 -13.06 0.50
N ASN A 240 -24.28 -13.93 -0.45
CA ASN A 240 -24.36 -15.37 -0.27
C ASN A 240 -23.07 -16.12 -0.68
N GLU A 241 -22.09 -15.41 -1.26
CA GLU A 241 -20.79 -15.98 -1.60
C GLU A 241 -20.01 -16.31 -0.32
N ARG A 242 -19.27 -17.41 -0.37
CA ARG A 242 -18.43 -17.85 0.75
C ARG A 242 -17.01 -17.34 0.60
N LEU A 243 -16.48 -16.78 1.67
CA LEU A 243 -15.08 -16.39 1.79
C LEU A 243 -14.41 -17.25 2.85
N ARG A 244 -13.11 -17.52 2.65
CA ARG A 244 -12.26 -18.19 3.64
C ARG A 244 -11.35 -17.14 4.23
N ILE A 245 -11.59 -16.72 5.46
CA ILE A 245 -10.85 -15.63 6.12
C ILE A 245 -10.13 -16.17 7.34
N VAL A 246 -8.82 -15.91 7.43
CA VAL A 246 -8.02 -16.11 8.64
C VAL A 246 -8.04 -14.78 9.41
N PRO A 247 -8.78 -14.69 10.54
CA PRO A 247 -8.89 -13.45 11.32
C PRO A 247 -7.58 -13.10 12.01
N ALA A 248 -7.36 -11.81 12.28
CA ALA A 248 -6.16 -11.34 12.97
C ALA A 248 -6.03 -11.98 14.36
N GLU A 249 -7.13 -12.11 15.12
CA GLU A 249 -7.11 -12.73 16.44
C GLU A 249 -6.73 -14.21 16.43
N ALA A 250 -7.04 -14.93 15.34
CA ALA A 250 -6.66 -16.32 15.19
C ALA A 250 -5.13 -16.45 15.02
N ARG A 251 -4.54 -15.56 14.20
CA ARG A 251 -3.09 -15.51 13.97
C ARG A 251 -2.31 -15.17 15.24
N ILE A 252 -2.83 -14.22 16.03
CA ILE A 252 -2.24 -13.87 17.34
C ILE A 252 -2.20 -15.09 18.27
N LYS A 253 -3.18 -15.99 18.16
CA LYS A 253 -3.25 -17.24 18.93
C LYS A 253 -2.47 -18.40 18.28
N GLY A 254 -1.74 -18.15 17.20
CA GLY A 254 -0.96 -19.15 16.48
C GLY A 254 -1.77 -20.07 15.57
N SER A 255 -3.01 -19.71 15.21
CA SER A 255 -3.83 -20.46 14.27
C SER A 255 -3.92 -19.76 12.91
N GLU A 256 -3.74 -20.54 11.85
CA GLU A 256 -3.94 -20.11 10.46
C GLU A 256 -5.17 -20.77 9.81
N GLU A 257 -6.02 -21.42 10.60
CA GLU A 257 -7.23 -22.04 10.07
C GLU A 257 -8.24 -20.96 9.66
N PRO A 258 -8.69 -20.96 8.38
CA PRO A 258 -9.66 -19.99 7.94
C PRO A 258 -11.05 -20.34 8.48
N LEU A 259 -11.77 -19.32 8.95
CA LEU A 259 -13.22 -19.40 9.04
C LEU A 259 -13.78 -19.39 7.62
N GLU A 260 -14.83 -20.17 7.36
CA GLU A 260 -15.54 -20.14 6.08
C GLU A 260 -17.01 -19.81 6.28
N LEU A 261 -17.36 -18.56 5.99
CA LEU A 261 -18.69 -18.00 6.17
C LEU A 261 -19.17 -17.33 4.89
N THR A 262 -20.46 -17.06 4.81
CA THR A 262 -21.01 -16.18 3.78
C THR A 262 -20.61 -14.72 4.05
N VAL A 263 -20.58 -13.89 3.00
CA VAL A 263 -20.34 -12.45 3.13
C VAL A 263 -21.31 -11.81 4.12
N ARG A 264 -22.60 -12.16 4.05
CA ARG A 264 -23.61 -11.69 5.01
C ARG A 264 -23.20 -11.98 6.45
N GLU A 265 -22.80 -13.22 6.75
CA GLU A 265 -22.36 -13.61 8.09
C GLU A 265 -21.10 -12.87 8.55
N TYR A 266 -20.14 -12.59 7.67
CA TYR A 266 -18.96 -11.80 8.01
C TYR A 266 -19.31 -10.35 8.36
N LEU A 267 -20.21 -9.73 7.60
CA LEU A 267 -20.68 -8.36 7.83
C LEU A 267 -21.49 -8.29 9.13
N ASP A 268 -22.44 -9.21 9.33
CA ASP A 268 -23.31 -9.25 10.52
C ASP A 268 -22.49 -9.45 11.82
N ARG A 269 -21.37 -10.19 11.74
CA ARG A 269 -20.44 -10.40 12.86
C ARG A 269 -19.40 -9.29 13.02
N GLY A 270 -19.38 -8.29 12.12
CA GLY A 270 -18.40 -7.21 12.14
C GLY A 270 -16.96 -7.64 11.84
N LEU A 271 -16.77 -8.83 11.24
CA LEU A 271 -15.45 -9.35 10.87
C LEU A 271 -14.91 -8.71 9.59
N ILE A 272 -15.81 -8.25 8.70
CA ILE A 272 -15.47 -7.29 7.63
C ILE A 272 -16.18 -6.00 7.97
N GLY A 273 -15.43 -4.91 8.14
CA GLY A 273 -15.96 -3.63 8.61
C GLY A 273 -16.71 -2.82 7.55
N MET A 274 -16.64 -3.21 6.27
CA MET A 274 -17.19 -2.41 5.17
C MET A 274 -17.73 -3.28 4.02
N GLU A 275 -18.93 -2.97 3.53
CA GLU A 275 -19.58 -3.69 2.43
C GLU A 275 -18.78 -3.62 1.13
N TRP A 276 -18.18 -2.46 0.81
CA TRP A 276 -17.33 -2.32 -0.38
C TRP A 276 -16.10 -3.23 -0.32
N LEU A 277 -15.50 -3.39 0.85
CA LEU A 277 -14.35 -4.28 1.05
C LEU A 277 -14.77 -5.73 0.79
N ALA A 278 -15.89 -6.17 1.39
CA ALA A 278 -16.44 -7.50 1.14
C ALA A 278 -16.77 -7.73 -0.35
N TYR A 279 -17.35 -6.74 -1.02
CA TYR A 279 -17.70 -6.81 -2.43
C TYR A 279 -16.46 -7.05 -3.30
N PHE A 280 -15.40 -6.25 -3.13
CA PHE A 280 -14.18 -6.42 -3.94
C PHE A 280 -13.39 -7.68 -3.58
N MET A 281 -13.44 -8.15 -2.32
CA MET A 281 -12.87 -9.45 -1.94
C MET A 281 -13.55 -10.60 -2.71
N VAL A 282 -14.88 -10.61 -2.81
CA VAL A 282 -15.58 -11.62 -3.62
C VAL A 282 -15.23 -11.49 -5.10
N ARG A 283 -15.22 -10.28 -5.65
CA ARG A 283 -14.88 -10.06 -7.06
C ARG A 283 -13.45 -10.52 -7.37
N ALA A 284 -12.52 -10.39 -6.42
CA ALA A 284 -11.16 -10.88 -6.51
C ALA A 284 -11.06 -12.40 -6.41
N LYS A 285 -11.79 -13.03 -5.49
CA LYS A 285 -11.95 -14.50 -5.45
C LYS A 285 -12.40 -15.03 -6.81
N GLN A 286 -13.50 -14.49 -7.33
CA GLN A 286 -14.10 -14.93 -8.59
C GLN A 286 -13.17 -14.71 -9.79
N PHE A 287 -12.40 -13.62 -9.81
CA PHE A 287 -11.41 -13.37 -10.84
C PHE A 287 -10.28 -14.42 -10.83
N ILE A 288 -9.79 -14.78 -9.64
CA ILE A 288 -8.77 -15.81 -9.48
C ILE A 288 -9.32 -17.22 -9.80
N GLU A 289 -10.59 -17.50 -9.47
CA GLU A 289 -11.30 -18.71 -9.92
C GLU A 289 -11.38 -18.78 -11.44
N TYR A 290 -11.71 -17.65 -12.08
CA TYR A 290 -11.76 -17.54 -13.54
C TYR A 290 -10.38 -17.77 -14.19
N LEU A 291 -9.29 -17.37 -13.53
CA LEU A 291 -7.92 -17.68 -13.95
C LEU A 291 -7.52 -19.14 -13.75
N GLY A 292 -8.39 -19.96 -13.13
CA GLY A 292 -8.24 -21.41 -12.99
C GLY A 292 -7.76 -21.86 -11.62
N ILE A 293 -7.75 -20.99 -10.60
CA ILE A 293 -7.36 -21.36 -9.22
C ILE A 293 -8.63 -21.57 -8.38
N PRO A 294 -8.95 -22.79 -7.95
CA PRO A 294 -10.21 -23.06 -7.24
C PRO A 294 -10.28 -22.42 -5.83
N HIS A 295 -11.51 -22.20 -5.33
CA HIS A 295 -11.80 -21.65 -3.99
C HIS A 295 -10.98 -22.27 -2.84
N ASN A 296 -10.84 -23.59 -2.83
CA ASN A 296 -10.13 -24.29 -1.75
C ASN A 296 -8.60 -24.04 -1.75
N TYR A 297 -8.06 -23.45 -2.83
CA TYR A 297 -6.68 -22.99 -2.93
C TYR A 297 -6.55 -21.47 -2.74
N GLN A 298 -7.61 -20.81 -2.26
CA GLN A 298 -7.63 -19.40 -1.95
C GLN A 298 -8.04 -19.16 -0.49
N ARG A 299 -7.47 -18.13 0.11
CA ARG A 299 -7.92 -17.59 1.41
C ARG A 299 -7.64 -16.09 1.46
N PHE A 300 -8.28 -15.42 2.40
CA PHE A 300 -7.96 -14.05 2.79
C PHE A 300 -7.36 -14.07 4.18
N VAL A 301 -6.29 -13.30 4.39
CA VAL A 301 -5.62 -13.19 5.69
C VAL A 301 -5.77 -11.76 6.17
N GLU A 302 -6.38 -11.57 7.33
CA GLU A 302 -6.48 -10.24 7.92
C GLU A 302 -5.10 -9.78 8.42
N LYS A 303 -4.73 -8.56 8.05
CA LYS A 303 -3.50 -7.92 8.51
C LYS A 303 -3.55 -7.68 10.02
N LEU A 304 -2.48 -8.08 10.72
CA LEU A 304 -2.30 -7.80 12.13
C LEU A 304 -2.18 -6.28 12.37
N PRO A 305 -2.54 -5.77 13.56
CA PRO A 305 -2.47 -4.34 13.85
C PRO A 305 -1.12 -3.67 13.56
N TRP A 306 0.00 -4.40 13.72
CA TRP A 306 1.36 -3.91 13.41
C TRP A 306 1.84 -4.17 11.98
N GLU A 307 1.19 -5.08 11.24
CA GLU A 307 1.46 -5.31 9.81
C GLU A 307 0.69 -4.33 8.91
N ARG A 308 -0.39 -3.73 9.45
CA ARG A 308 -1.17 -2.73 8.73
C ARG A 308 -0.27 -1.56 8.39
N ALA A 309 -0.33 -1.13 7.12
CA ALA A 309 0.22 0.16 6.76
C ALA A 309 -0.41 1.23 7.67
N HIS A 310 0.38 2.22 8.08
CA HIS A 310 -0.01 3.26 9.06
C HIS A 310 -1.30 4.03 8.72
N TYR A 311 -1.80 3.88 7.50
CA TYR A 311 -3.02 4.49 6.96
C TYR A 311 -4.21 3.52 6.78
N SER A 312 -4.04 2.20 6.96
CA SER A 312 -5.10 1.20 6.73
C SER A 312 -5.86 0.87 8.01
N SER A 313 -7.18 1.07 8.03
CA SER A 313 -8.02 0.74 9.19
C SER A 313 -8.33 -0.77 9.27
N GLN A 314 -8.52 -1.41 8.11
CA GLN A 314 -8.65 -2.86 7.98
C GLN A 314 -8.08 -3.28 6.62
N GLY A 315 -7.32 -4.38 6.60
CA GLY A 315 -6.70 -4.91 5.40
C GLY A 315 -6.75 -6.43 5.35
N PHE A 316 -6.97 -6.98 4.15
CA PHE A 316 -6.95 -8.41 3.88
C PHE A 316 -6.03 -8.72 2.70
N ASP A 317 -5.15 -9.69 2.88
CA ASP A 317 -4.34 -10.25 1.79
C ASP A 317 -5.05 -11.46 1.21
N GLN A 318 -5.33 -11.44 -0.09
CA GLN A 318 -5.75 -12.63 -0.81
C GLN A 318 -4.51 -13.47 -1.10
N GLU A 319 -4.50 -14.69 -0.56
CA GLU A 319 -3.44 -15.67 -0.76
C GLU A 319 -3.93 -16.84 -1.61
N ILE A 320 -3.01 -17.38 -2.43
CA ILE A 320 -3.19 -18.66 -3.12
C ILE A 320 -2.20 -19.70 -2.61
N PHE A 321 -2.62 -20.96 -2.58
CA PHE A 321 -1.74 -22.05 -2.18
C PHE A 321 -0.95 -22.59 -3.39
N LEU A 322 0.38 -22.59 -3.26
CA LEU A 322 1.33 -23.13 -4.23
C LEU A 322 2.03 -24.36 -3.65
N ASP A 323 2.06 -25.46 -4.42
CA ASP A 323 2.63 -26.76 -3.98
C ASP A 323 4.04 -26.66 -3.36
N ARG A 324 4.88 -25.73 -3.82
CA ARG A 324 6.28 -25.57 -3.37
C ARG A 324 6.48 -24.51 -2.30
N TRP A 325 5.63 -23.49 -2.22
CA TRP A 325 5.85 -22.32 -1.34
C TRP A 325 4.73 -22.09 -0.32
N GLY A 326 3.71 -22.94 -0.30
CA GLY A 326 2.55 -22.74 0.55
C GLY A 326 1.71 -21.54 0.11
N TRP A 327 1.15 -20.83 1.07
CA TRP A 327 0.30 -19.66 0.82
C TRP A 327 1.14 -18.45 0.42
N VAL A 328 0.74 -17.80 -0.68
CA VAL A 328 1.44 -16.63 -1.23
C VAL A 328 0.41 -15.56 -1.58
N GLU A 329 0.64 -14.33 -1.13
CA GLU A 329 -0.16 -13.15 -1.46
C GLU A 329 -0.16 -12.88 -2.98
N VAL A 330 -1.36 -12.63 -3.53
CA VAL A 330 -1.54 -12.21 -4.93
C VAL A 330 -2.29 -10.89 -5.09
N SER A 331 -2.99 -10.42 -4.05
CA SER A 331 -3.58 -9.08 -4.02
C SER A 331 -3.90 -8.66 -2.59
N GLY A 332 -3.75 -7.37 -2.27
CA GLY A 332 -4.18 -6.78 -1.01
C GLY A 332 -5.46 -5.95 -1.15
N HIS A 333 -6.31 -5.96 -0.12
CA HIS A 333 -7.59 -5.24 -0.05
C HIS A 333 -7.58 -4.37 1.21
N ASN A 334 -7.52 -3.05 1.05
CA ASN A 334 -7.30 -2.14 2.18
C ASN A 334 -8.33 -1.02 2.22
N TYR A 335 -8.87 -0.72 3.41
CA TYR A 335 -9.61 0.50 3.66
C TYR A 335 -8.70 1.56 4.29
N ARG A 336 -8.41 2.63 3.55
CA ARG A 336 -7.39 3.65 3.87
C ARG A 336 -7.95 4.99 4.38
N THR A 337 -9.25 5.01 4.70
CA THR A 337 -10.01 6.21 5.11
C THR A 337 -9.78 7.41 4.18
N ASP A 338 -9.42 8.57 4.72
CA ASP A 338 -9.10 9.82 4.03
C ASP A 338 -7.59 10.15 4.04
N TYR A 339 -6.74 9.24 4.57
CA TYR A 339 -5.33 9.52 4.85
C TYR A 339 -4.59 10.08 3.63
N ASP A 340 -4.67 9.38 2.49
CA ASP A 340 -3.87 9.72 1.32
C ASP A 340 -4.23 11.08 0.73
N LEU A 341 -5.53 11.35 0.56
CA LEU A 341 -5.99 12.65 0.05
C LEU A 341 -5.63 13.76 1.04
N LYS A 342 -5.84 13.55 2.34
CA LYS A 342 -5.50 14.53 3.37
C LYS A 342 -4.00 14.87 3.37
N ARG A 343 -3.13 13.87 3.29
CA ARG A 343 -1.68 14.06 3.24
C ARG A 343 -1.22 14.83 2.01
N HIS A 344 -1.79 14.51 0.85
CA HIS A 344 -1.50 15.26 -0.38
C HIS A 344 -2.05 16.69 -0.33
N MET A 345 -3.23 16.92 0.25
CA MET A 345 -3.75 18.27 0.49
C MET A 345 -2.82 19.08 1.40
N GLU A 346 -2.36 18.50 2.52
CA GLU A 346 -1.44 19.15 3.48
C GLU A 346 -0.12 19.58 2.83
N TYR A 347 0.47 18.72 1.99
CA TYR A 347 1.76 18.99 1.35
C TYR A 347 1.68 19.87 0.10
N SER A 348 0.59 19.78 -0.66
CA SER A 348 0.42 20.53 -1.91
C SER A 348 -0.32 21.86 -1.76
N GLY A 349 -1.13 22.01 -0.72
CA GLY A 349 -2.05 23.14 -0.55
C GLY A 349 -3.27 23.11 -1.49
N VAL A 350 -3.44 22.06 -2.29
CA VAL A 350 -4.59 21.91 -3.20
C VAL A 350 -5.77 21.29 -2.46
N ASP A 351 -6.95 21.86 -2.60
CA ASP A 351 -8.18 21.31 -2.02
C ASP A 351 -8.69 20.08 -2.80
N MET A 352 -8.64 18.92 -2.14
CA MET A 352 -9.16 17.65 -2.64
C MET A 352 -10.45 17.22 -1.93
N THR A 353 -11.16 18.13 -1.26
CA THR A 353 -12.46 17.83 -0.66
C THR A 353 -13.55 17.68 -1.72
N VAL A 354 -14.63 16.98 -1.34
CA VAL A 354 -15.83 16.81 -2.15
C VAL A 354 -16.96 17.61 -1.52
N TYR A 355 -17.63 18.44 -2.32
CA TYR A 355 -18.81 19.16 -1.87
C TYR A 355 -20.01 18.21 -1.80
N LYS A 356 -20.63 18.12 -0.62
CA LYS A 356 -21.89 17.41 -0.41
C LYS A 356 -22.98 18.43 -0.07
N GLN A 357 -24.01 18.47 -0.91
CA GLN A 357 -25.18 19.31 -0.63
C GLN A 357 -26.00 18.69 0.50
N LEU A 358 -26.28 19.48 1.53
CA LEU A 358 -27.16 19.08 2.62
C LEU A 358 -28.62 19.06 2.14
N GLU A 359 -29.42 18.10 2.61
CA GLU A 359 -30.85 18.03 2.29
C GLU A 359 -31.61 19.30 2.72
N LYS A 360 -31.21 19.87 3.86
CA LYS A 360 -31.74 21.11 4.40
C LYS A 360 -30.59 22.05 4.77
N PRO A 361 -30.67 23.34 4.44
CA PRO A 361 -29.68 24.31 4.90
C PRO A 361 -29.60 24.31 6.43
N ILE A 362 -28.39 24.17 6.97
CA ILE A 362 -28.14 24.31 8.40
C ILE A 362 -27.59 25.71 8.65
N SER A 363 -28.34 26.53 9.37
CA SER A 363 -27.86 27.84 9.82
C SER A 363 -27.02 27.67 11.08
N VAL A 364 -25.71 27.79 10.94
CA VAL A 364 -24.78 27.72 12.07
C VAL A 364 -24.43 29.13 12.52
N ARG A 365 -24.67 29.47 13.79
CA ARG A 365 -24.19 30.72 14.37
C ARG A 365 -22.71 30.54 14.71
N LYS A 366 -21.83 31.13 13.90
CA LYS A 366 -20.39 31.15 14.14
C LYS A 366 -19.97 32.55 14.60
N ILE A 367 -19.15 32.61 15.64
CA ILE A 367 -18.45 33.84 16.01
C ILE A 367 -17.27 33.98 15.05
N LEU A 368 -17.28 35.04 14.25
CA LEU A 368 -16.19 35.40 13.37
C LEU A 368 -15.35 36.50 14.03
N VAL A 369 -14.04 36.39 13.87
CA VAL A 369 -13.08 37.40 14.32
C VAL A 369 -12.52 38.05 13.07
N GLU A 370 -12.84 39.32 12.88
CA GLU A 370 -12.32 40.12 11.77
C GLU A 370 -11.39 41.20 12.33
N PRO A 371 -10.07 41.01 12.26
CA PRO A 371 -9.13 42.01 12.74
C PRO A 371 -9.20 43.27 11.86
N VAL A 372 -9.42 44.42 12.49
CA VAL A 372 -9.41 45.72 11.81
C VAL A 372 -7.96 46.14 11.59
N TYR A 373 -7.41 45.74 10.43
CA TYR A 373 -5.98 45.86 10.15
C TYR A 373 -5.47 47.30 10.22
N GLU A 374 -6.27 48.29 9.80
CA GLU A 374 -5.90 49.71 9.90
C GLU A 374 -5.66 50.16 11.35
N THR A 375 -6.56 49.78 12.27
CA THR A 375 -6.45 50.11 13.69
C THR A 375 -5.26 49.40 14.33
N ILE A 376 -5.09 48.11 14.02
CA ILE A 376 -3.97 47.32 14.53
C ILE A 376 -2.65 47.91 14.03
N ARG A 377 -2.59 48.32 12.75
CA ARG A 377 -1.41 48.94 12.16
C ARG A 377 -1.05 50.28 12.80
N ARG A 378 -2.05 51.09 13.09
CA ARG A 378 -1.87 52.37 13.77
C ARG A 378 -1.33 52.18 15.20
N ASP A 379 -1.87 51.22 15.93
CA ASP A 379 -1.59 51.06 17.37
C ASP A 379 -0.34 50.19 17.64
N PHE A 380 0.02 49.27 16.74
CA PHE A 380 1.11 48.30 16.93
C PHE A 380 2.26 48.40 15.90
N GLY A 381 2.15 49.22 14.86
CA GLY A 381 3.25 49.54 13.94
C GLY A 381 3.88 48.31 13.28
N GLU A 382 5.18 48.07 13.50
CA GLU A 382 5.91 46.93 12.93
C GLU A 382 5.45 45.56 13.48
N ASN A 383 4.80 45.54 14.66
CA ASN A 383 4.32 44.31 15.29
C ASN A 383 2.93 43.87 14.81
N SER A 384 2.33 44.60 13.87
CA SER A 384 0.94 44.40 13.44
C SER A 384 0.67 43.00 12.90
N ASP A 385 1.58 42.45 12.11
CA ASP A 385 1.43 41.11 11.54
C ASP A 385 1.49 40.02 12.62
N ALA A 386 2.32 40.21 13.65
CA ALA A 386 2.36 39.30 14.79
C ALA A 386 1.05 39.33 15.59
N VAL A 387 0.48 40.52 15.80
CA VAL A 387 -0.81 40.70 16.50
C VAL A 387 -1.96 40.09 15.71
N VAL A 388 -2.03 40.32 14.41
CA VAL A 388 -3.05 39.71 13.53
C VAL A 388 -2.93 38.20 13.54
N LYS A 389 -1.70 37.66 13.49
CA LYS A 389 -1.46 36.21 13.55
C LYS A 389 -1.91 35.61 14.88
N LEU A 390 -1.70 36.30 16.00
CA LEU A 390 -2.19 35.88 17.33
C LEU A 390 -3.72 35.90 17.41
N ILE A 391 -4.36 36.97 16.93
CA ILE A 391 -5.82 37.10 16.89
C ILE A 391 -6.44 35.98 16.04
N MET A 392 -5.92 35.77 14.83
CA MET A 392 -6.41 34.76 13.89
C MET A 392 -6.09 33.32 14.33
N GLY A 393 -5.04 33.13 15.14
CA GLY A 393 -4.64 31.84 15.69
C GLY A 393 -5.39 31.43 16.96
N THR A 394 -6.17 32.34 17.57
CA THR A 394 -6.89 32.10 18.83
C THR A 394 -8.34 31.65 18.56
N ASN A 395 -8.88 30.74 19.36
CA ASN A 395 -10.28 30.32 19.25
C ASN A 395 -11.23 31.54 19.42
N PRO A 396 -12.13 31.82 18.47
CA PRO A 396 -13.05 32.97 18.52
C PRO A 396 -13.87 33.11 19.81
N GLU A 397 -14.29 32.00 20.41
CA GLU A 397 -15.07 32.02 21.66
C GLU A 397 -14.22 32.44 22.86
N ILE A 398 -12.98 31.92 22.91
CA ILE A 398 -12.00 32.28 23.95
C ILE A 398 -11.63 33.74 23.79
N LEU A 399 -11.37 34.17 22.56
CA LEU A 399 -11.03 35.55 22.23
C LEU A 399 -12.13 36.51 22.67
N THR A 400 -13.38 36.19 22.34
CA THR A 400 -14.55 37.01 22.70
C THR A 400 -14.72 37.09 24.22
N LYS A 401 -14.59 35.96 24.93
CA LYS A 401 -14.64 35.95 26.40
C LYS A 401 -13.50 36.74 27.04
N SER A 402 -12.28 36.65 26.50
CA SER A 402 -11.11 37.32 27.05
C SER A 402 -11.16 38.83 26.83
N LEU A 403 -11.57 39.26 25.64
CA LEU A 403 -11.80 40.67 25.32
C LEU A 403 -12.94 41.26 26.14
N ALA A 404 -14.05 40.53 26.31
CA ALA A 404 -15.19 40.99 27.10
C ALA A 404 -14.88 41.11 28.60
N ASN A 405 -14.09 40.20 29.15
CA ASN A 405 -13.81 40.17 30.59
C ASN A 405 -12.66 41.11 30.99
N ASN A 406 -11.55 41.07 30.24
CA ASN A 406 -10.29 41.68 30.68
C ASN A 406 -9.65 42.61 29.64
N GLY A 407 -10.17 42.67 28.41
CA GLY A 407 -9.59 43.48 27.33
C GLY A 407 -8.20 43.05 26.88
N VAL A 408 -7.75 41.84 27.26
CA VAL A 408 -6.40 41.31 26.95
C VAL A 408 -6.53 39.99 26.19
N ILE A 409 -5.65 39.79 25.21
CA ILE A 409 -5.45 38.52 24.48
C ILE A 409 -4.07 38.02 24.93
N ARG A 410 -3.99 36.82 25.51
CA ARG A 410 -2.75 36.24 26.02
C ARG A 410 -2.22 35.14 25.12
#